data_AF-A0A1C3IYF9-F1
#
_entry.id   AF-A0A1C3IYF9-F1
#
_cell.length_a   1.000
_cell.length_b   1.000
_cell.length_c   1.000
_cell.angle_alpha   90.00
_cell.angle_beta   90.00
_cell.angle_gamma   90.00
#
_symmetry.space_group_name_H-M   'P 1'
#
loop_
_entity.id
_entity.type
_entity.pdbx_description
1 polymer ?
#
loop_
_entity_poly.entity_id
_entity_poly.type
_entity_poly.pdbx_seq_one_letter_code
_entity_poly.pdbx_strand_id
1 'polypeptide(L)'
;MAEEAARFFGDFFLDVGLSVAAVSDCYGIELGSEEEREMTLKQLVDQELGAHPVLGDSFEWHDITWVVADIDDHKVVKLGLCLPKTTLEEDVNEA
;
A
#
# COMPACT_ATOMS: atom_id res chain seq x y z
N MET A 1 0.76 -18.01 -17.66
CA MET A 1 0.04 -18.06 -16.38
C MET A 1 0.25 -16.71 -15.72
N ALA A 2 -0.45 -15.67 -16.19
CA ALA A 2 -0.29 -14.28 -15.75
C ALA A 2 -1.64 -13.73 -15.26
N GLU A 3 -2.40 -14.56 -14.54
CA GLU A 3 -3.82 -14.32 -14.24
C GLU A 3 -4.12 -14.06 -12.76
N GLU A 4 -3.11 -14.05 -11.88
CA GLU A 4 -3.31 -13.71 -10.46
C GLU A 4 -2.98 -12.25 -10.13
N ALA A 5 -2.08 -11.60 -10.88
CA ALA A 5 -1.76 -10.19 -10.64
C ALA A 5 -2.98 -9.27 -10.83
N ALA A 6 -3.92 -9.64 -11.70
CA ALA A 6 -5.06 -8.80 -12.06
C ALA A 6 -6.29 -8.91 -11.13
N ARG A 7 -6.30 -9.82 -10.16
CA ARG A 7 -7.53 -10.18 -9.42
C ARG A 7 -7.59 -9.65 -7.99
N PHE A 8 -6.57 -8.91 -7.56
CA PHE A 8 -6.49 -8.30 -6.23
C PHE A 8 -6.05 -6.83 -6.24
N PHE A 9 -6.13 -6.17 -7.41
CA PHE A 9 -6.23 -4.72 -7.42
C PHE A 9 -7.63 -4.38 -6.94
N GLY A 10 -7.83 -4.24 -5.63
CA GLY A 10 -9.01 -3.56 -5.12
C GLY A 10 -9.17 -2.26 -5.91
N ASP A 11 -10.39 -1.89 -6.23
CA ASP A 11 -10.82 -0.83 -7.18
C ASP A 11 -10.25 0.60 -6.92
N PHE A 12 -9.24 0.76 -6.06
CA PHE A 12 -8.84 2.01 -5.43
C PHE A 12 -7.38 2.36 -5.71
N PHE A 13 -7.21 3.39 -6.52
CA PHE A 13 -5.95 4.11 -6.67
C PHE A 13 -5.92 5.28 -5.69
N LEU A 14 -4.94 5.29 -4.81
CA LEU A 14 -4.73 6.34 -3.83
C LEU A 14 -3.78 7.39 -4.39
N ASP A 15 -4.13 8.66 -4.23
CA ASP A 15 -3.27 9.77 -4.62
C ASP A 15 -2.11 9.89 -3.62
N VAL A 16 -0.88 10.04 -4.13
CA VAL A 16 0.32 10.13 -3.27
C VAL A 16 0.34 11.35 -2.35
N GLY A 17 -0.48 12.36 -2.63
CA GLY A 17 -0.68 13.53 -1.79
C GLY A 17 -1.51 13.26 -0.54
N LEU A 18 -2.11 12.07 -0.41
CA LEU A 18 -2.81 11.65 0.79
C LEU A 18 -1.82 11.37 1.92
N SER A 19 -2.22 11.73 3.14
CA SER A 19 -1.53 11.31 4.36
C SER A 19 -1.68 9.81 4.55
N VAL A 20 -0.60 9.15 4.98
CA VAL A 20 -0.60 7.74 5.36
C VAL A 20 -1.69 7.48 6.41
N ALA A 21 -1.85 8.40 7.38
CA ALA A 21 -2.93 8.35 8.37
C ALA A 21 -4.34 8.24 7.77
N ALA A 22 -4.63 8.94 6.69
CA ALA A 22 -5.96 8.91 6.06
C ALA A 22 -6.24 7.54 5.43
N VAL A 23 -5.21 6.92 4.86
CA VAL A 23 -5.31 5.55 4.33
C VAL A 23 -5.43 4.57 5.48
N SER A 24 -4.60 4.71 6.50
CA SER A 24 -4.65 3.87 7.69
C SER A 24 -5.99 3.89 8.41
N ASP A 25 -6.64 5.06 8.52
CA ASP A 25 -7.98 5.19 9.10
C ASP A 25 -9.05 4.49 8.23
N CYS A 26 -8.92 4.59 6.90
CA CYS A 26 -9.85 3.96 5.96
C CYS A 26 -9.71 2.44 5.88
N TYR A 27 -8.49 1.92 6.00
CA TYR A 27 -8.17 0.49 5.84
C TYR A 27 -7.88 -0.23 7.17
N GLY A 28 -7.86 0.49 8.30
CA GLY A 28 -7.58 -0.08 9.62
C GLY A 28 -6.11 -0.42 9.86
N ILE A 29 -5.18 0.27 9.20
CA ILE A 29 -3.73 0.03 9.36
C ILE A 29 -3.27 0.64 10.68
N GLU A 30 -2.59 -0.14 11.52
CA GLU A 30 -2.10 0.33 12.82
C GLU A 30 -0.77 1.09 12.69
N LEU A 31 -0.84 2.42 12.69
CA LEU A 31 0.36 3.26 12.70
C LEU A 31 1.01 3.28 14.08
N GLY A 32 2.30 2.93 14.13
CA GLY A 32 3.06 2.83 15.37
C GLY A 32 3.51 4.18 15.94
N SER A 33 3.66 5.19 15.08
CA SER A 33 4.25 6.49 15.43
C SER A 33 3.43 7.67 14.88
N GLU A 34 3.44 8.80 15.59
CA GLU A 34 2.83 10.05 15.10
C GLU A 34 3.54 10.57 13.84
N GLU A 35 4.85 10.37 13.73
CA GLU A 35 5.64 10.70 12.54
C GLU A 35 5.09 10.00 11.28
N GLU A 36 4.70 8.72 11.38
CA GLU A 36 4.09 7.98 10.26
C GLU A 36 2.72 8.55 9.90
N ARG A 37 1.98 9.10 10.86
CA ARG A 37 0.68 9.75 10.62
C ARG A 37 0.80 11.06 9.88
N GLU A 38 1.87 11.82 10.14
CA GLU A 38 2.15 13.10 9.48
C GLU A 38 2.77 12.92 8.08
N MET A 39 3.29 11.73 7.78
CA MET A 39 3.84 11.40 6.47
C MET A 39 2.75 11.24 5.40
N THR A 40 3.09 11.61 4.17
CA THR A 40 2.29 11.36 2.96
C THR A 40 2.74 10.09 2.27
N LEU A 41 1.86 9.45 1.51
CA LEU A 41 2.20 8.31 0.67
C LEU A 41 3.40 8.57 -0.26
N LYS A 42 3.53 9.81 -0.75
CA LYS A 42 4.71 10.22 -1.52
C LYS A 42 6.02 10.06 -0.74
N GLN A 43 6.03 10.46 0.53
CA GLN A 43 7.22 10.34 1.38
C GLN A 43 7.51 8.89 1.72
N LEU A 44 6.46 8.10 1.97
CA LEU A 44 6.58 6.65 2.17
C LEU A 44 7.27 5.97 0.99
N VAL A 45 6.79 6.24 -0.22
CA VAL A 45 7.39 5.73 -1.48
C VAL A 45 8.84 6.21 -1.64
N ASP A 46 9.12 7.47 -1.37
CA ASP A 46 10.48 8.03 -1.48
C ASP A 46 11.45 7.35 -0.50
N GLN A 47 10.98 6.98 0.70
CA GLN A 47 11.78 6.24 1.68
C GLN A 47 12.00 4.77 1.31
N GLU A 48 10.96 4.08 0.83
CA GLU A 48 11.03 2.64 0.54
C GLU A 48 11.65 2.33 -0.83
N LEU A 49 11.26 3.08 -1.87
CA LEU A 49 11.69 2.87 -3.27
C LEU A 49 12.84 3.78 -3.71
N GLY A 50 13.09 4.87 -2.97
CA GLY A 50 14.16 5.80 -3.27
C GLY A 50 13.88 6.71 -4.48
N ALA A 51 14.95 7.11 -5.18
CA ALA A 51 14.91 8.21 -6.15
C ALA A 51 14.41 7.85 -7.57
N HIS A 52 14.26 6.56 -7.89
CA HIS A 52 13.89 6.10 -9.23
C HIS A 52 12.78 5.04 -9.22
N PRO A 53 11.59 5.36 -8.66
CA PRO A 53 10.46 4.44 -8.70
C PRO A 53 9.99 4.26 -10.15
N VAL A 54 9.63 3.03 -10.51
CA VAL A 54 9.08 2.67 -11.83
C VAL A 54 7.64 2.18 -11.71
N LEU A 55 6.90 2.24 -12.82
CA LEU A 55 5.52 1.76 -12.84
C LEU A 55 5.48 0.26 -12.57
N GLY A 56 4.62 -0.16 -11.63
CA GLY A 56 4.51 -1.55 -11.21
C GLY A 56 5.53 -1.99 -10.16
N ASP A 57 6.36 -1.08 -9.65
CA ASP A 57 7.20 -1.36 -8.50
C ASP A 57 6.34 -1.59 -7.25
N SER A 58 6.77 -2.48 -6.36
CA SER A 58 5.98 -2.86 -5.18
C SER A 58 6.85 -3.06 -3.95
N PHE A 59 6.37 -2.58 -2.81
CA PHE A 59 7.04 -2.71 -1.53
C PHE A 59 6.05 -3.15 -0.45
N GLU A 60 6.55 -3.79 0.61
CA GLU A 60 5.74 -4.23 1.73
C GLU A 60 5.89 -3.25 2.89
N TRP A 61 4.78 -2.75 3.40
CA TRP A 61 4.76 -1.81 4.51
C TRP A 61 3.54 -2.07 5.40
N HIS A 62 3.77 -2.28 6.70
CA HIS A 62 2.76 -2.68 7.70
C HIS A 62 1.93 -3.90 7.26
N ASP A 63 2.61 -4.95 6.79
CA ASP A 63 1.98 -6.20 6.29
C ASP A 63 1.11 -6.01 5.02
N ILE A 64 1.13 -4.81 4.43
CA ILE A 64 0.37 -4.48 3.22
C ILE A 64 1.35 -4.31 2.07
N THR A 65 1.01 -4.90 0.92
CA THR A 65 1.76 -4.68 -0.30
C THR A 65 1.27 -3.43 -1.00
N TRP A 66 2.16 -2.47 -1.18
CA TRP A 66 1.93 -1.24 -1.92
C TRP A 66 2.52 -1.39 -3.31
N VAL A 67 1.79 -0.93 -4.32
CA VAL A 67 2.22 -1.02 -5.72
C VAL A 67 2.11 0.33 -6.39
N VAL A 68 3.12 0.72 -7.15
CA VAL A 68 3.11 1.92 -7.97
C VAL A 68 2.15 1.74 -9.13
N ALA A 69 1.02 2.42 -9.06
CA ALA A 69 -0.05 2.31 -10.03
C ALA A 69 0.06 3.32 -11.18
N ASP A 70 0.67 4.49 -10.93
CA ASP A 70 0.83 5.52 -11.96
C ASP A 70 2.03 6.44 -11.62
N ILE A 71 2.77 6.85 -12.65
CA ILE A 71 3.93 7.74 -12.55
C ILE A 71 3.76 8.90 -13.54
N ASP A 72 3.92 10.11 -13.03
CA ASP A 72 4.00 11.34 -13.83
C ASP A 72 5.35 12.02 -13.60
N ASP A 73 6.07 12.35 -14.68
CA ASP A 73 7.36 13.05 -14.60
C ASP A 73 8.36 12.42 -13.61
N HIS A 74 8.50 11.09 -13.64
CA HIS A 74 9.38 10.30 -12.75
C HIS A 74 8.99 10.38 -11.27
N LYS A 75 7.78 10.86 -10.95
CA LYS A 75 7.21 10.89 -9.61
C LYS A 75 6.00 9.99 -9.58
N VAL A 76 5.92 9.16 -8.55
CA VAL A 76 4.71 8.37 -8.32
C VAL A 76 3.57 9.34 -8.04
N VAL A 77 2.45 9.18 -8.75
CA VAL A 77 1.23 9.97 -8.53
C VAL A 77 0.11 9.14 -7.95
N LYS A 78 0.11 7.82 -8.19
CA LYS A 78 -0.87 6.90 -7.62
C LYS A 78 -0.23 5.63 -7.09
N LEU A 79 -0.76 5.17 -5.96
CA LEU A 79 -0.46 3.88 -5.37
C LEU A 79 -1.70 2.98 -5.36
N GLY A 80 -1.49 1.71 -5.67
CA GLY A 80 -2.43 0.62 -5.43
C GLY A 80 -2.10 -0.05 -4.11
N LEU A 81 -3.15 -0.44 -3.39
CA LEU A 81 -3.04 -1.16 -2.13
C LEU A 81 -3.49 -2.61 -2.35
N CYS A 82 -2.60 -3.54 -2.06
CA CYS A 82 -2.84 -4.97 -2.13
C CYS A 82 -2.80 -5.53 -0.71
N LEU A 83 -3.99 -5.79 -0.17
CA LEU A 83 -4.12 -6.46 1.12
C LEU A 83 -3.63 -7.90 0.99
N PRO A 84 -2.83 -8.42 1.94
CA PRO A 84 -2.55 -9.84 1.99
C PRO A 84 -3.89 -10.58 2.06
N LYS A 85 -3.94 -11.77 1.47
CA LYS A 85 -5.09 -12.66 1.67
C LYS A 85 -5.20 -12.86 3.17
N THR A 86 -6.19 -12.24 3.81
CA THR A 86 -6.48 -12.52 5.21
C THR A 86 -6.82 -13.99 5.23
N THR A 87 -5.86 -14.81 5.64
CA THR A 87 -6.12 -16.13 6.16
C THR A 87 -6.86 -15.89 7.46
N LEU A 88 -8.15 -15.56 7.35
CA LEU A 88 -9.15 -15.92 8.35
C LEU A 88 -9.28 -17.45 8.29
N GLU A 89 -8.18 -18.17 8.54
CA GLU A 89 -8.29 -19.46 9.20
C GLU A 89 -8.47 -19.07 10.66
N GLU A 90 -9.73 -18.81 10.98
CA GLU A 90 -10.19 -18.88 12.36
C GLU A 90 -9.72 -20.24 12.89
N ASP A 91 -8.75 -20.20 13.79
CA ASP A 91 -8.48 -21.22 14.79
C ASP A 91 -9.75 -21.38 15.66
N VAL A 92 -10.82 -21.92 15.07
CA VAL A 92 -11.98 -22.48 15.77
C VAL A 92 -11.81 -23.98 15.67
N ASN A 93 -10.89 -24.50 16.47
CA ASN A 93 -11.06 -25.83 17.01
C ASN A 93 -11.04 -25.74 18.53
N GLU A 94 -12.16 -25.23 19.06
CA GLU A 94 -12.57 -25.43 20.45
C GLU A 94 -12.47 -26.92 20.82
N ALA A 95 -11.78 -27.17 21.94
CA ALA A 95 -11.93 -28.24 22.94
C ALA A 95 -12.24 -29.69 22.50
#